data_AF-A0A7J4GTV7-F1
#
_entry.id   AF-A0A7J4GTV7-F1
#
_cell.length_a   1.000
_cell.length_b   1.000
_cell.length_c   1.000
_cell.angle_alpha   90.00
_cell.angle_beta   90.00
_cell.angle_gamma   90.00
#
_symmetry.space_group_name_H-M   'P 1'
#
loop_
_entity.id
_entity.type
_entity.pdbx_description
1 polymer ?
#
loop_
_entity_poly.entity_id
_entity_poly.type
_entity_poly.pdbx_seq_one_letter_code
_entity_poly.pdbx_strand_id
1 'polypeptide(L)'
;MMGDREWLAKQLARELDLISCREKNSRYIYRDKKPIAHYSIVGRGGIKELTTVVVDPEFRGQGLSYEILEQCQGPTCVFTKNLALISSLEKTGFKSAWWPGFIPFTVMMFDRIWRVVKMVLTLDFKRCLHQSRHLFSYRMFIRK
;
A
#
# COMPACT_ATOMS: atom_id res chain seq x y z
N MET A 1 17.96 19.32 1.36
CA MET A 1 17.57 17.89 1.50
C MET A 1 16.12 17.77 1.10
N MET A 2 15.77 16.85 0.21
CA MET A 2 14.38 16.62 -0.18
C MET A 2 13.64 16.01 1.02
N GLY A 3 12.53 16.62 1.44
CA GLY A 3 11.76 16.12 2.59
C GLY A 3 10.98 14.86 2.26
N ASP A 4 10.64 14.05 3.27
CA ASP A 4 9.94 12.77 3.09
C ASP A 4 8.62 12.90 2.30
N ARG A 5 7.85 13.97 2.59
CA ARG A 5 6.62 14.26 1.87
C ARG A 5 6.86 14.58 0.39
N GLU A 6 7.94 15.29 0.09
CA GLU A 6 8.31 15.67 -1.28
C GLU A 6 8.79 14.45 -2.06
N TRP A 7 9.61 13.60 -1.45
CA TRP A 7 10.02 12.33 -2.02
C TRP A 7 8.81 11.44 -2.29
N LEU A 8 7.91 11.27 -1.31
CA LEU A 8 6.73 10.43 -1.46
C LEU A 8 5.79 10.98 -2.54
N ALA A 9 5.56 12.29 -2.58
CA ALA A 9 4.75 12.92 -3.62
C ALA A 9 5.32 12.65 -5.02
N LYS A 10 6.65 12.72 -5.18
CA LYS A 10 7.34 12.38 -6.42
C LYS A 10 7.13 10.91 -6.82
N GLN A 11 7.22 9.97 -5.89
CA GLN A 11 6.96 8.56 -6.19
C GLN A 11 5.48 8.30 -6.53
N LEU A 12 4.54 8.89 -5.77
CA LEU A 12 3.11 8.77 -6.03
C LEU A 12 2.72 9.37 -7.39
N ALA A 13 3.38 10.45 -7.83
CA ALA A 13 3.16 11.03 -9.15
C ALA A 13 3.62 10.11 -10.30
N ARG A 14 4.64 9.29 -10.06
CA ARG A 14 5.17 8.32 -11.03
C ARG A 14 4.30 7.07 -11.14
N GLU A 15 3.73 6.61 -10.04
CA GLU A 15 2.95 5.37 -9.99
C GLU A 15 1.48 5.64 -9.64
N LEU A 16 0.63 5.71 -10.68
CA LEU A 16 -0.80 6.06 -10.55
C LEU A 16 -1.62 5.05 -9.73
N ASP A 17 -1.13 3.82 -9.58
CA ASP A 17 -1.74 2.77 -8.76
C ASP A 17 -1.53 3.00 -7.26
N LEU A 18 -0.49 3.74 -6.87
CA LEU A 18 -0.20 4.00 -5.46
C LEU A 18 -1.19 5.01 -4.90
N ILE A 19 -1.55 4.84 -3.64
CA ILE A 19 -2.52 5.70 -2.98
C ILE A 19 -1.82 6.56 -1.94
N SER A 20 -2.19 7.84 -1.88
CA SER A 20 -1.77 8.72 -0.79
C SER A 20 -2.34 8.23 0.53
N CYS A 21 -1.53 8.35 1.58
CA CYS A 21 -1.83 7.88 2.92
C CYS A 21 -1.78 9.05 3.91
N ARG A 22 -2.46 8.91 5.06
CA ARG A 22 -2.33 9.86 6.15
C ARG A 22 -0.94 9.73 6.77
N GLU A 23 -0.29 10.84 7.08
CA GLU A 23 1.08 10.87 7.61
C GLU A 23 1.27 9.99 8.85
N LYS A 24 0.30 9.94 9.77
CA LYS A 24 0.35 9.07 10.95
C LYS A 24 0.52 7.57 10.63
N ASN A 25 0.08 7.15 9.44
CA ASN A 25 0.16 5.78 8.96
C ASN A 25 1.41 5.54 8.09
N SER A 26 2.13 6.60 7.70
CA SER A 26 3.33 6.52 6.88
C SER A 26 4.52 6.06 7.70
N ARG A 27 5.33 5.19 7.09
CA ARG A 27 6.63 4.76 7.60
C ARG A 27 7.63 4.80 6.44
N TYR A 28 8.88 5.10 6.76
CA TYR A 28 9.95 5.25 5.78
C TYR A 28 11.15 4.39 6.18
N ILE A 29 11.84 3.87 5.18
CA ILE A 29 13.16 3.24 5.34
C ILE A 29 14.18 4.20 4.74
N TYR A 30 15.26 4.44 5.47
CA TYR A 30 16.29 5.41 5.10
C TYR A 30 17.62 4.73 4.80
N ARG A 31 18.36 5.29 3.85
CA ARG A 31 19.79 5.04 3.65
C ARG A 31 20.47 6.39 3.44
N ASP A 32 21.59 6.62 4.13
CA ASP A 32 22.33 7.90 4.07
C ASP A 32 21.45 9.13 4.30
N LYS A 33 20.53 9.04 5.28
CA LYS A 33 19.54 10.08 5.63
C LYS A 33 18.56 10.44 4.50
N LYS A 34 18.42 9.62 3.47
CA LYS A 34 17.44 9.78 2.39
C LYS A 34 16.40 8.65 2.45
N PRO A 35 15.10 8.95 2.28
CA PRO A 35 14.08 7.91 2.17
C PRO A 35 14.30 7.11 0.88
N ILE A 36 14.39 5.78 1.00
CA ILE A 36 14.56 4.84 -0.13
C ILE A 36 13.35 3.92 -0.31
N ALA A 37 12.51 3.81 0.72
CA ALA A 37 11.23 3.12 0.63
C ALA A 37 10.22 3.74 1.60
N HIS A 38 8.95 3.56 1.27
CA HIS A 38 7.82 3.96 2.09
C HIS A 38 6.80 2.84 2.15
N TYR A 39 6.18 2.71 3.30
CA TYR A 39 5.00 1.89 3.44
C TYR A 39 3.96 2.51 4.36
N SER A 40 2.72 2.03 4.26
CA SER A 40 1.63 2.51 5.10
C SER A 40 0.79 1.39 5.66
N ILE A 41 0.53 1.47 6.96
CA ILE A 41 -0.27 0.48 7.69
C ILE A 41 -1.50 1.17 8.29
N VAL A 42 -2.69 0.62 8.02
CA VAL A 42 -3.97 1.18 8.47
C VAL A 42 -4.75 0.13 9.25
N GLY A 43 -5.29 0.48 10.42
CA GLY A 43 -6.18 -0.41 11.15
C GLY A 43 -7.54 -0.57 10.47
N ARG A 44 -8.02 -1.81 10.36
CA ARG A 44 -9.28 -2.22 9.71
C ARG A 44 -10.10 -3.13 10.63
N GLY A 45 -10.47 -2.63 11.81
CA GLY A 45 -11.37 -3.36 12.73
C GLY A 45 -10.86 -4.76 13.12
N GLY A 46 -9.66 -4.81 13.70
CA GLY A 46 -9.05 -6.05 14.20
C GLY A 46 -7.93 -6.63 13.32
N ILE A 47 -7.81 -6.19 12.07
CA ILE A 47 -6.69 -6.51 11.18
C ILE A 47 -5.97 -5.22 10.73
N LYS A 48 -4.68 -5.30 10.43
CA LYS A 48 -3.91 -4.22 9.81
C LYS A 48 -3.92 -4.39 8.29
N GLU A 49 -4.03 -3.30 7.54
CA GLU A 49 -3.89 -3.29 6.08
C GLU A 49 -2.58 -2.60 5.68
N LEU A 50 -1.71 -3.30 4.97
CA LEU A 50 -0.57 -2.70 4.29
C LEU A 50 -1.07 -2.11 2.97
N THR A 51 -1.26 -0.79 2.92
CA THR A 51 -2.00 -0.13 1.82
C THR A 51 -1.10 0.34 0.68
N THR A 52 0.03 0.94 1.03
CA THR A 52 0.94 1.56 0.07
C THR A 52 2.32 1.00 0.38
N VAL A 53 3.00 0.48 -0.63
CA VAL A 53 4.39 0.00 -0.55
C VAL A 53 5.10 0.57 -1.75
N VAL A 54 6.15 1.34 -1.50
CA VAL A 54 6.92 2.05 -2.50
C VAL A 54 8.38 1.81 -2.22
N VAL A 55 9.11 1.34 -3.23
CA VAL A 55 10.56 1.24 -3.19
C VAL A 55 11.10 2.08 -4.33
N ASP A 56 12.03 2.96 -4.01
CA ASP A 56 12.73 3.76 -5.00
C ASP A 56 13.31 2.84 -6.09
N PRO A 57 13.09 3.12 -7.39
CA PRO A 57 13.60 2.29 -8.48
C PRO A 57 15.06 1.89 -8.35
N GLU A 58 15.94 2.77 -7.87
CA GLU A 58 17.38 2.52 -7.73
C GLU A 58 17.71 1.46 -6.66
N PHE A 59 16.77 1.21 -5.74
CA PHE A 59 16.94 0.32 -4.60
C PHE A 59 16.10 -0.97 -4.69
N ARG A 60 15.42 -1.19 -5.82
CA ARG A 60 14.65 -2.42 -6.06
C ARG A 60 15.58 -3.63 -6.19
N GLY A 61 15.05 -4.81 -5.85
CA GLY A 61 15.81 -6.07 -5.88
C GLY A 61 16.73 -6.29 -4.67
N GLN A 62 16.83 -5.33 -3.75
CA GLN A 62 17.68 -5.42 -2.54
C GLN A 62 16.98 -6.02 -1.32
N GLY A 63 15.80 -6.65 -1.51
CA GLY A 63 15.07 -7.29 -0.41
C GLY A 63 14.24 -6.36 0.49
N LEU A 64 14.12 -5.07 0.16
CA LEU A 64 13.35 -4.09 0.96
C LEU A 64 11.88 -4.46 1.18
N SER A 65 11.27 -5.23 0.27
CA SER A 65 9.91 -5.76 0.48
C SER A 65 9.84 -6.72 1.67
N TYR A 66 10.87 -7.53 1.92
CA TYR A 66 10.93 -8.41 3.09
C TYR A 66 11.07 -7.61 4.37
N GLU A 67 11.97 -6.62 4.39
CA GLU A 67 12.16 -5.72 5.53
C GLU A 67 10.84 -5.04 5.93
N ILE A 68 10.06 -4.55 4.94
CA ILE A 68 8.74 -3.96 5.18
C ILE A 68 7.75 -4.97 5.76
N LEU A 69 7.76 -6.21 5.26
CA LEU A 69 6.85 -7.27 5.70
C LEU A 69 7.20 -7.80 7.10
N GLU A 70 8.44 -7.70 7.54
CA GLU A 70 8.86 -7.99 8.91
C GLU A 70 8.30 -6.97 9.92
N GLN A 71 8.14 -5.71 9.49
CA GLN A 71 7.51 -4.66 10.33
C GLN A 71 6.00 -4.88 10.53
N CYS A 72 5.37 -5.76 9.75
CA CYS A 72 3.94 -6.03 9.82
C CYS A 72 3.60 -7.06 10.93
N GLN A 73 3.67 -6.62 12.19
CA GLN A 73 3.36 -7.50 13.33
C GLN A 73 1.85 -7.72 13.54
N GLY A 74 1.46 -8.97 13.80
CA GLY A 74 0.08 -9.40 14.03
C GLY A 74 -0.75 -9.57 12.75
N PRO A 75 -2.08 -9.80 12.89
CA PRO A 75 -2.97 -10.01 11.77
C PRO A 75 -2.89 -8.87 10.76
N THR A 76 -2.44 -9.19 9.54
CA THR A 76 -2.21 -8.21 8.47
C THR A 76 -2.73 -8.72 7.14
N CYS A 77 -3.42 -7.85 6.40
CA CYS A 77 -3.84 -8.08 5.02
C CYS A 77 -3.13 -7.13 4.05
N VAL A 78 -2.89 -7.61 2.83
CA VAL A 78 -2.29 -6.84 1.74
C VAL A 78 -3.10 -7.07 0.48
N PHE A 79 -3.46 -5.98 -0.21
CA PHE A 79 -4.08 -6.02 -1.53
C PHE A 79 -3.06 -5.57 -2.56
N THR A 80 -2.70 -6.45 -3.50
CA THR A 80 -1.72 -6.10 -4.53
C THR A 80 -1.93 -6.89 -5.81
N LYS A 81 -1.54 -6.28 -6.93
CA LYS A 81 -1.37 -6.93 -8.25
C LYS A 81 0.11 -7.05 -8.64
N ASN A 82 1.02 -6.47 -7.86
CA ASN A 82 2.44 -6.43 -8.18
C ASN A 82 3.09 -7.80 -7.91
N LEU A 83 3.60 -8.44 -8.96
CA LEU A 83 4.18 -9.79 -8.90
C LEU A 83 5.39 -9.90 -7.95
N ALA A 84 6.23 -8.86 -7.88
CA ALA A 84 7.39 -8.85 -6.99
C ALA A 84 6.97 -8.80 -5.51
N LEU A 85 5.93 -8.00 -5.20
CA LEU A 85 5.37 -7.97 -3.86
C LEU A 85 4.65 -9.28 -3.52
N ILE A 86 3.91 -9.88 -4.47
CA ILE A 86 3.26 -11.19 -4.30
C ILE A 86 4.29 -12.26 -3.94
N SER A 87 5.39 -12.35 -4.69
CA SER A 87 6.45 -13.32 -4.37
C SER A 87 7.04 -13.12 -2.98
N SER A 88 7.18 -11.85 -2.53
CA SER A 88 7.66 -11.54 -1.19
C SER A 88 6.64 -11.94 -0.11
N LEU A 89 5.34 -11.72 -0.35
CA LEU A 89 4.24 -12.10 0.54
C LEU A 89 4.18 -13.61 0.75
N GLU A 90 4.22 -14.37 -0.34
CA GLU A 90 4.16 -15.85 -0.30
C GLU A 90 5.34 -16.44 0.48
N LYS A 91 6.54 -15.87 0.31
CA LYS A 91 7.75 -16.29 1.04
C LYS A 91 7.75 -15.90 2.52
N THR A 92 6.99 -14.88 2.91
CA THR A 92 6.91 -14.37 4.31
C THR A 92 5.70 -14.89 5.07
N GLY A 93 5.07 -15.95 4.56
CA GLY A 93 3.99 -16.68 5.24
C GLY A 93 2.60 -16.07 5.07
N PHE A 94 2.42 -15.08 4.18
CA PHE A 94 1.09 -14.64 3.80
C PHE A 94 0.43 -15.67 2.89
N LYS A 95 -0.87 -15.91 3.10
CA LYS A 95 -1.68 -16.82 2.28
C LYS A 95 -2.67 -16.03 1.44
N SER A 96 -2.89 -16.46 0.20
CA SER A 96 -3.93 -15.87 -0.64
C SER A 96 -5.30 -16.10 0.01
N ALA A 97 -6.10 -15.05 0.09
CA ALA A 97 -7.43 -15.07 0.68
C ALA A 97 -8.37 -14.27 -0.21
N TRP A 98 -9.67 -14.60 -0.17
CA TRP A 98 -10.71 -13.86 -0.89
C TRP A 98 -11.54 -12.97 0.05
N TRP A 99 -11.56 -13.27 1.36
CA TRP A 99 -12.33 -12.52 2.36
C TRP A 99 -11.50 -12.07 3.59
N PRO A 100 -11.49 -10.77 3.96
CA PRO A 100 -10.76 -10.27 5.13
C PRO A 100 -11.55 -10.38 6.44
N GLY A 101 -12.82 -10.79 6.38
CA GLY A 101 -13.76 -10.74 7.50
C GLY A 101 -14.77 -9.61 7.35
N PHE A 102 -15.92 -9.72 8.02
CA PHE A 102 -17.04 -8.79 7.86
C PHE A 102 -16.69 -7.36 8.34
N ILE A 103 -16.15 -7.21 9.55
CA ILE A 103 -15.78 -5.90 10.10
C ILE A 103 -14.67 -5.22 9.27
N PRO A 104 -13.54 -5.89 8.96
CA PRO A 104 -12.52 -5.30 8.09
C PRO A 104 -13.06 -4.90 6.71
N PHE A 105 -13.90 -5.73 6.11
CA PHE A 105 -14.51 -5.46 4.81
C PHE A 105 -15.33 -4.16 4.84
N THR A 106 -16.23 -4.00 5.82
CA THR A 106 -17.05 -2.80 5.96
C THR A 106 -16.20 -1.54 6.10
N VAL A 107 -15.18 -1.56 6.98
CA VAL A 107 -14.27 -0.41 7.17
C VAL A 107 -13.50 -0.10 5.88
N MET A 108 -12.99 -1.11 5.18
CA MET A 108 -12.28 -0.93 3.91
C MET A 108 -13.17 -0.34 2.83
N MET A 109 -14.42 -0.81 2.71
CA MET A 109 -15.37 -0.33 1.70
C MET A 109 -15.74 1.14 1.92
N PHE A 110 -16.04 1.56 3.15
CA PHE A 110 -16.28 2.97 3.46
C PHE A 110 -15.08 3.85 3.08
N ASP A 111 -13.86 3.42 3.43
CA ASP A 111 -12.64 4.17 3.14
C ASP A 111 -12.31 4.26 1.64
N ARG A 112 -12.71 3.24 0.86
CA ARG A 112 -12.57 3.23 -0.61
C ARG A 112 -13.60 4.15 -1.26
N ILE A 113 -14.87 4.08 -0.86
CA ILE A 113 -15.95 4.97 -1.34
C ILE A 113 -15.57 6.43 -1.08
N TRP A 114 -15.19 6.77 0.15
CA TRP A 114 -14.78 8.12 0.51
C TRP A 114 -13.60 8.63 -0.32
N ARG A 115 -12.68 7.74 -0.69
CA ARG A 115 -11.56 8.07 -1.57
C ARG A 115 -12.00 8.43 -2.98
N VAL A 116 -12.90 7.63 -3.56
CA VAL A 116 -13.46 7.90 -4.90
C VAL A 116 -14.20 9.23 -4.89
N VAL A 117 -15.04 9.48 -3.88
CA VAL A 117 -15.72 10.77 -3.70
C VAL A 117 -14.73 11.92 -3.65
N LYS A 118 -13.65 11.80 -2.86
CA LYS A 118 -12.59 12.81 -2.81
C LYS A 118 -11.92 13.04 -4.16
N MET A 119 -11.54 11.98 -4.88
CA MET A 119 -10.90 12.12 -6.20
C MET A 119 -11.80 12.82 -7.21
N VAL A 120 -13.11 12.54 -7.19
CA VAL A 120 -14.09 13.23 -8.03
C VAL A 120 -14.18 14.71 -7.67
N LEU A 121 -14.23 15.04 -6.37
CA LEU A 121 -14.25 16.43 -5.90
C LEU A 121 -12.96 17.21 -6.20
N THR A 122 -11.80 16.54 -6.17
CA THR A 122 -10.49 17.15 -6.51
C THR A 122 -10.16 17.09 -8.00
N LEU A 123 -11.10 16.67 -8.86
CA LEU A 123 -10.95 16.56 -10.32
C LEU A 123 -9.80 15.64 -10.78
N ASP A 124 -9.44 14.64 -9.96
CA ASP A 124 -8.31 13.73 -10.22
C ASP A 124 -8.73 12.52 -11.09
N PHE A 125 -9.43 12.81 -12.20
CA PHE A 125 -10.10 11.80 -13.03
C PHE A 125 -9.15 10.79 -13.67
N LYS A 126 -7.93 11.21 -13.99
CA LYS A 126 -6.90 10.33 -14.58
C LYS A 126 -6.59 9.14 -13.66
N ARG A 127 -6.40 9.44 -12.37
CA ARG A 127 -6.12 8.45 -11.34
C ARG A 127 -7.35 7.58 -11.04
N CYS A 128 -8.54 8.19 -11.00
CA CYS A 128 -9.79 7.46 -10.82
C CYS A 128 -10.03 6.43 -11.94
N LEU A 129 -9.87 6.83 -13.20
CA LEU A 129 -10.05 5.94 -14.36
C LEU A 129 -9.01 4.81 -14.37
N HIS A 130 -7.74 5.13 -14.08
CA HIS A 130 -6.67 4.14 -14.00
C HIS A 130 -6.96 3.08 -12.92
N GLN A 131 -7.31 3.52 -11.70
CA GLN A 131 -7.58 2.60 -10.59
C GLN A 131 -8.84 1.76 -10.82
N SER A 132 -9.87 2.34 -11.44
CA SER A 132 -11.10 1.63 -11.79
C SER A 132 -10.85 0.49 -12.77
N ARG A 133 -9.99 0.69 -13.78
CA ARG A 133 -9.64 -0.35 -14.78
C ARG A 133 -8.90 -1.54 -14.17
N HIS A 134 -8.17 -1.33 -13.08
CA HIS A 134 -7.34 -2.36 -12.45
C HIS A 134 -7.93 -2.95 -11.18
N LEU A 135 -9.13 -2.53 -10.76
CA LEU A 135 -9.74 -2.94 -9.48
C LEU A 135 -9.84 -4.46 -9.34
N PHE A 136 -10.23 -5.16 -10.41
CA PHE A 136 -10.40 -6.61 -10.44
C PHE A 136 -9.10 -7.41 -10.53
N SER A 137 -7.96 -6.75 -10.78
CA SER A 137 -6.65 -7.41 -10.85
C SER A 137 -5.98 -7.58 -9.49
N TYR A 138 -6.54 -6.97 -8.43
CA TYR A 138 -5.97 -7.05 -7.09
C TYR A 138 -6.29 -8.40 -6.44
N ARG A 139 -5.24 -9.05 -5.95
CA ARG A 139 -5.34 -10.24 -5.10
C ARG A 139 -5.14 -9.83 -3.65
N MET A 140 -5.82 -10.52 -2.75
CA MET A 140 -5.64 -10.32 -1.31
C MET A 140 -4.81 -11.44 -0.71
N PHE A 141 -3.96 -11.05 0.23
CA PHE A 141 -3.10 -11.93 1.01
C PHE A 141 -3.27 -11.59 2.50
N ILE A 142 -3.32 -12.61 3.35
CA ILE A 142 -3.50 -12.46 4.80
C ILE A 142 -2.45 -13.29 5.53
N ARG A 143 -1.85 -12.68 6.56
CA ARG A 143 -1.09 -13.35 7.60
C ARG A 143 -1.84 -13.13 8.92
N LYS A 144 -2.20 -14.22 9.59
CA LYS A 144 -2.87 -14.18 10.89
C LYS A 144 -1.84 -14.05 12.01
#